data_AF-A0AAV5SC80-F1
#
_entry.id   AF-A0AAV5SC80-F1
#
_cell.length_a   1.000
_cell.length_b   1.000
_cell.length_c   1.000
_cell.angle_alpha   90.00
_cell.angle_beta   90.00
_cell.angle_gamma   90.00
#
_symmetry.space_group_name_H-M   'P 1'
#
loop_
_entity.id
_entity.type
_entity.pdbx_description
1 polymer ?
#
loop_
_entity_poly.entity_id
_entity_poly.type
_entity_poly.pdbx_seq_one_letter_code
_entity_poly.pdbx_strand_id
1 'polypeptide(L)'
;MLLTTVSLLVLISGVTSQCTGNDHPSCASWKNNGYCSNSDKQTVKKYCGVSCGLCNTDGSQTAAGGGSTLTDCVDANANCANWVATNNFCARTDYSNSMKLLYCCKTCRPVVFATTTTTVAGVTDATTEATTSQGKHTHLLIGVYSMLLTTVSLLVLVSGVASQCTGNDHPSCASWKNNGYCSNSDKQTVKKYCGVSCGLCNTDGSQTAAGGGSTLTDCVDANANCANWVATNNFCARTDYSNSMKLLYCCKTCRPVVFATTTTTVAGVTDATTEATTS
;
A
#
# COMPACT_ATOMS: atom_id res chain seq x y z
N MET A 1 -13.07 -41.77 28.71
CA MET A 1 -13.74 -40.47 28.46
C MET A 1 -13.09 -39.41 29.31
N LEU A 2 -12.09 -38.71 28.79
CA LEU A 2 -11.52 -37.50 29.40
C LEU A 2 -11.80 -36.37 28.42
N LEU A 3 -12.77 -35.50 28.75
CA LEU A 3 -13.00 -34.25 28.04
C LEU A 3 -11.93 -33.25 28.49
N THR A 4 -10.93 -33.00 27.66
CA THR A 4 -10.00 -31.89 27.84
C THR A 4 -10.55 -30.67 27.10
N THR A 5 -11.18 -29.76 27.86
CA THR A 5 -11.50 -28.41 27.44
C THR A 5 -10.21 -27.61 27.26
N VAL A 6 -9.76 -27.48 26.01
CA VAL A 6 -8.67 -26.58 25.63
C VAL A 6 -9.24 -25.17 25.52
N SER A 7 -8.96 -24.35 26.53
CA SER A 7 -9.24 -22.91 26.52
C SER A 7 -8.50 -22.24 25.36
N LEU A 8 -9.27 -21.78 24.38
CA LEU A 8 -8.82 -20.97 23.26
C LEU A 8 -8.59 -19.53 23.75
N LEU A 9 -7.43 -19.25 24.35
CA LEU A 9 -6.95 -17.87 24.49
C LEU A 9 -6.50 -17.38 23.11
N VAL A 10 -7.42 -16.73 22.40
CA VAL A 10 -7.11 -16.02 21.15
C VAL A 10 -6.24 -14.81 21.49
N LEU A 11 -4.96 -14.89 21.14
CA LEU A 11 -4.05 -13.75 21.01
C LEU A 11 -4.58 -12.85 19.88
N ILE A 12 -5.41 -11.85 20.24
CA ILE A 12 -5.73 -10.71 19.38
C ILE A 12 -4.53 -9.76 19.43
N SER A 13 -3.41 -10.15 18.83
CA SER A 13 -2.27 -9.24 18.63
C SER A 13 -2.57 -8.33 17.44
N GLY A 14 -3.20 -7.19 17.77
CA GLY A 14 -2.92 -5.89 17.17
C GLY A 14 -3.06 -5.75 15.66
N VAL A 15 -4.29 -5.60 15.17
CA VAL A 15 -4.53 -4.74 14.00
C VAL A 15 -4.42 -3.28 14.48
N THR A 16 -3.21 -2.85 14.83
CA THR A 16 -2.95 -1.49 15.30
C THR A 16 -3.06 -0.53 14.11
N SER A 17 -4.09 0.31 14.17
CA SER A 17 -4.34 1.54 13.39
C SER A 17 -4.34 1.44 11.86
N GLN A 18 -5.54 1.42 11.26
CA GLN A 18 -5.77 1.74 9.83
C GLN A 18 -5.87 3.25 9.57
N CYS A 19 -5.25 4.07 10.41
CA CYS A 19 -5.26 5.51 10.22
C CYS A 19 -4.20 5.86 9.17
N THR A 20 -4.62 6.45 8.06
CA THR A 20 -3.75 6.79 6.92
C THR A 20 -3.22 8.22 6.99
N GLY A 21 -3.64 9.00 7.99
CA GLY A 21 -3.26 10.41 8.20
C GLY A 21 -3.91 11.40 7.21
N ASN A 22 -4.48 10.89 6.13
CA ASN A 22 -5.18 11.68 5.12
C ASN A 22 -6.63 11.21 4.98
N ASP A 23 -7.53 12.18 4.94
CA ASP A 23 -8.92 11.95 4.64
C ASP A 23 -9.18 11.92 3.13
N HIS A 24 -10.24 11.22 2.74
CA HIS A 24 -10.82 11.31 1.43
C HIS A 24 -11.38 12.74 1.19
N PRO A 25 -11.23 13.31 -0.03
CA PRO A 25 -11.71 14.67 -0.32
C PRO A 25 -13.20 14.91 -0.01
N SER A 26 -14.02 13.86 -0.06
CA SER A 26 -15.47 13.92 0.24
C SER A 26 -15.83 13.86 1.73
N CYS A 27 -14.86 13.72 2.64
CA CYS A 27 -15.15 13.54 4.07
C CYS A 27 -15.91 14.71 4.70
N ALA A 28 -15.73 15.94 4.21
CA ALA A 28 -16.52 17.08 4.68
C ALA A 28 -18.02 16.88 4.43
N SER A 29 -18.39 16.46 3.22
CA SER A 29 -19.78 16.16 2.85
C SER A 29 -20.32 14.95 3.63
N TRP A 30 -19.54 13.87 3.72
CA TRP A 30 -19.94 12.65 4.42
C TRP A 30 -20.13 12.87 5.92
N LYS A 31 -19.26 13.67 6.55
CA LYS A 31 -19.38 14.07 7.95
C LYS A 31 -20.71 14.78 8.20
N ASN A 32 -21.09 15.72 7.33
CA ASN A 32 -22.38 16.43 7.43
C ASN A 32 -23.58 15.48 7.28
N ASN A 33 -23.43 14.37 6.55
CA ASN A 33 -24.44 13.32 6.40
C ASN A 33 -24.37 12.23 7.48
N GLY A 34 -23.62 12.44 8.57
CA GLY A 34 -23.57 11.52 9.71
C GLY A 34 -22.62 10.32 9.54
N TYR A 35 -21.76 10.33 8.53
CA TYR A 35 -20.85 9.21 8.23
C TYR A 35 -19.98 8.77 9.43
N CYS A 36 -19.50 9.72 10.22
CA CYS A 36 -18.68 9.46 11.41
C CYS A 36 -19.39 8.65 12.50
N SER A 37 -20.72 8.69 12.51
CA SER A 37 -21.59 8.01 13.49
C SER A 37 -22.23 6.75 12.92
N ASN A 38 -22.56 6.74 11.63
CA ASN A 38 -23.37 5.70 11.00
C ASN A 38 -22.57 4.59 10.32
N SER A 39 -21.25 4.76 10.14
CA SER A 39 -20.38 3.76 9.50
C SER A 39 -19.54 2.99 10.51
N ASP A 40 -19.05 1.82 10.12
CA ASP A 40 -18.16 1.04 10.98
C ASP A 40 -16.86 1.80 11.24
N LYS A 41 -16.35 1.70 12.47
CA LYS A 41 -15.20 2.50 12.91
C LYS A 41 -13.93 2.21 12.10
N GLN A 42 -13.78 1.05 11.47
CA GLN A 42 -12.59 0.73 10.67
C GLN A 42 -12.64 1.44 9.32
N THR A 43 -13.79 1.43 8.66
CA THR A 43 -14.03 2.16 7.42
C THR A 43 -13.92 3.67 7.65
N VAL A 44 -14.48 4.18 8.76
CA VAL A 44 -14.31 5.61 9.10
C VAL A 44 -12.84 5.95 9.30
N LYS A 45 -12.06 5.14 10.04
CA LYS A 45 -10.61 5.37 10.23
C LYS A 45 -9.83 5.38 8.91
N LYS A 46 -10.19 4.50 7.99
CA LYS A 46 -9.51 4.34 6.69
C LYS A 46 -9.76 5.51 5.74
N TYR A 47 -10.98 6.04 5.71
CA TYR A 47 -11.37 7.05 4.72
C TYR A 47 -11.52 8.46 5.29
N CYS A 48 -12.03 8.62 6.51
CA CYS A 48 -12.32 9.92 7.13
C CYS A 48 -11.85 10.00 8.58
N GLY A 49 -10.75 9.31 8.89
CA GLY A 49 -10.28 9.15 10.25
C GLY A 49 -10.01 10.49 10.94
N VAL A 50 -9.40 11.44 10.22
CA VAL A 50 -9.02 12.75 10.75
C VAL A 50 -10.26 13.64 10.92
N SER A 51 -11.09 13.75 9.88
CA SER A 51 -12.32 14.55 9.87
C SER A 51 -13.31 14.12 10.96
N CYS A 52 -13.35 12.81 11.24
CA CYS A 52 -14.19 12.22 12.28
C CYS A 52 -13.50 12.13 13.65
N GLY A 53 -12.28 12.66 13.80
CA GLY A 53 -11.55 12.72 15.07
C GLY A 53 -11.14 11.35 15.63
N LEU A 54 -11.09 10.31 14.80
CA LEU A 54 -10.65 8.96 15.17
C LEU A 54 -9.15 8.75 14.90
N CYS A 55 -8.58 9.55 14.00
CA CYS A 55 -7.19 9.53 13.63
C CYS A 55 -6.60 10.94 13.77
N ASN A 56 -5.33 11.00 14.11
CA ASN A 56 -4.51 12.19 13.96
C ASN A 56 -4.02 12.26 12.49
N THR A 57 -3.57 13.44 12.07
CA THR A 57 -3.04 13.69 10.71
C THR A 57 -1.75 12.93 10.40
N ASP A 58 -1.09 12.30 11.38
CA ASP A 58 0.05 11.39 11.19
C ASP A 58 -0.34 9.93 10.91
N GLY A 59 -1.64 9.61 10.93
CA GLY A 59 -2.07 8.22 10.85
C GLY A 59 -1.96 7.47 12.18
N SER A 60 -1.78 8.17 13.31
CA SER A 60 -2.01 7.58 14.62
C SER A 60 -3.48 7.68 15.03
N GLN A 61 -3.89 6.88 16.01
CA GLN A 61 -5.27 6.89 16.53
C GLN A 61 -5.41 7.91 17.66
N THR A 62 -6.52 8.64 17.69
CA THR A 62 -6.92 9.43 18.85
C THR A 62 -7.47 8.50 19.95
N ALA A 63 -7.63 9.03 21.16
CA ALA A 63 -8.35 8.32 22.23
C ALA A 63 -9.78 7.90 21.78
N ALA A 64 -10.47 8.74 21.01
CA ALA A 64 -11.78 8.42 20.43
C ALA A 64 -11.71 7.32 19.35
N GLY A 65 -10.58 7.21 18.66
CA GLY A 65 -10.27 6.09 17.78
C GLY A 65 -9.95 4.78 18.49
N GLY A 66 -9.90 4.74 19.83
CA GLY A 66 -9.44 3.58 20.58
C GLY A 66 -7.92 3.39 20.53
N GLY A 67 -7.18 4.44 20.15
CA GLY A 67 -5.74 4.48 20.37
C GLY A 67 -5.45 4.72 21.85
N SER A 68 -4.45 4.02 22.40
CA SER A 68 -3.83 4.46 23.64
C SER A 68 -3.25 5.87 23.40
N THR A 69 -3.38 6.77 24.38
CA THR A 69 -2.65 8.05 24.43
C THR A 69 -1.25 7.83 23.89
N LEU A 70 -0.90 8.54 22.81
CA LEU A 70 0.23 8.20 21.94
C LEU A 70 1.47 7.90 22.78
N THR A 71 1.82 6.61 22.88
CA THR A 71 2.96 6.17 23.66
C THR A 71 4.17 6.96 23.18
N ASP A 72 4.99 7.42 24.12
CA ASP A 72 6.25 8.09 23.78
C ASP A 72 6.99 7.22 22.78
N CYS A 73 7.15 7.74 21.57
CA CYS A 73 7.91 7.06 20.54
C CYS A 73 9.36 7.50 20.65
N VAL A 74 10.27 6.54 20.44
CA VAL A 74 11.71 6.77 20.42
C VAL A 74 12.19 6.83 18.97
N ASP A 75 13.28 7.53 18.73
CA ASP A 75 13.93 7.49 17.42
C ASP A 75 14.52 6.09 17.20
N ALA A 76 14.13 5.43 16.12
CA ALA A 76 14.71 4.14 15.74
C ALA A 76 16.15 4.29 15.24
N ASN A 77 16.53 5.48 14.76
CA ASN A 77 17.88 5.79 14.30
C ASN A 77 18.57 6.82 15.20
N ALA A 78 19.79 6.53 15.66
CA ALA A 78 20.56 7.46 16.49
C ALA A 78 20.97 8.75 15.76
N ASN A 79 20.96 8.76 14.43
CA ASN A 79 21.36 9.92 13.62
C ASN A 79 20.25 10.94 13.40
N CYS A 80 19.05 10.75 13.96
CA CYS A 80 17.90 11.62 13.69
C CYS A 80 18.17 13.10 13.98
N ALA A 81 18.83 13.42 15.09
CA ALA A 81 19.23 14.80 15.39
C ALA A 81 20.15 15.39 14.30
N ASN A 82 21.12 14.61 13.82
CA ASN A 82 22.03 15.03 12.75
C ASN A 82 21.30 15.20 11.41
N TRP A 83 20.40 14.29 11.05
CA TRP A 83 19.61 14.36 9.81
C TRP A 83 18.68 15.56 9.77
N VAL A 84 18.09 15.94 10.91
CA VAL A 84 17.35 17.20 11.02
C VAL A 84 18.25 18.40 10.85
N ALA A 85 19.38 18.44 11.55
CA ALA A 85 20.29 19.58 11.51
C ALA A 85 20.93 19.79 10.13
N THR A 86 21.33 18.72 9.45
CA THR A 86 22.11 18.80 8.20
C THR A 86 21.25 18.85 6.95
N ASN A 87 20.13 18.12 6.93
CA ASN A 87 19.36 17.89 5.71
C ASN A 87 17.88 18.24 5.86
N ASN A 88 17.48 18.78 7.02
CA ASN A 88 16.09 19.10 7.32
C ASN A 88 15.15 17.91 7.07
N PHE A 89 15.61 16.69 7.42
CA PHE A 89 14.95 15.43 7.07
C PHE A 89 13.45 15.40 7.39
N CYS A 90 13.02 16.01 8.49
CA CYS A 90 11.62 16.02 8.88
C CYS A 90 10.73 16.94 8.03
N ALA A 91 11.28 18.00 7.44
CA ALA A 91 10.54 18.92 6.57
C ALA A 91 10.63 18.55 5.08
N ARG A 92 11.57 17.67 4.70
CA ARG A 92 11.77 17.23 3.32
C ARG A 92 10.54 16.55 2.73
N THR A 93 10.10 16.97 1.55
CA THR A 93 8.87 16.46 0.90
C THR A 93 9.09 15.18 0.11
N ASP A 94 10.34 14.82 -0.17
CA ASP A 94 10.72 13.59 -0.87
C ASP A 94 10.66 12.34 0.03
N TYR A 95 10.53 12.52 1.35
CA TYR A 95 10.24 11.45 2.29
C TYR A 95 8.79 11.53 2.75
N SER A 96 8.08 10.41 2.72
CA SER A 96 6.75 10.33 3.31
C SER A 96 6.81 10.57 4.82
N ASN A 97 5.73 11.11 5.39
CA ASN A 97 5.63 11.28 6.85
C ASN A 97 5.75 9.94 7.59
N SER A 98 5.26 8.84 6.99
CA SER A 98 5.44 7.50 7.53
C SER A 98 6.92 7.08 7.61
N MET A 99 7.72 7.37 6.59
CA MET A 99 9.16 7.08 6.59
C MET A 99 9.89 7.90 7.65
N LYS A 100 9.56 9.19 7.77
CA LYS A 100 10.15 10.08 8.78
C LYS A 100 9.88 9.59 10.19
N LEU A 101 8.63 9.23 10.47
CA LEU A 101 8.24 8.72 11.78
C LEU A 101 8.75 7.30 12.05
N LEU A 102 8.93 6.48 11.01
CA LEU A 102 9.52 5.14 11.16
C LEU A 102 10.96 5.21 11.69
N TYR A 103 11.78 6.12 11.15
CA TYR A 103 13.19 6.23 11.55
C TYR A 103 13.42 7.18 12.71
N CYS A 104 12.69 8.30 12.72
CA CYS A 104 12.95 9.44 13.60
C CYS A 104 11.66 9.91 14.27
N CYS A 105 10.92 8.98 14.89
CA CYS A 105 9.63 9.31 15.47
C CYS A 105 9.70 10.46 16.46
N LYS A 106 10.58 10.40 17.47
CA LYS A 106 10.67 11.43 18.50
C LYS A 106 11.09 12.77 17.93
N THR A 107 12.13 12.74 17.09
CA THR A 107 12.77 13.95 16.54
C THR A 107 11.91 14.60 15.47
N CYS A 108 11.31 13.83 14.56
CA CYS A 108 10.52 14.38 13.44
C CYS A 108 9.09 14.72 13.79
N ARG A 109 8.55 14.13 14.85
CA ARG A 109 7.18 14.36 15.29
C ARG A 109 6.86 15.86 15.35
N PRO A 110 7.49 16.70 16.18
CA PRO A 110 7.14 18.12 16.27
C PRO A 110 7.10 18.86 14.93
N VAL A 111 8.05 18.57 14.03
CA VAL A 111 8.13 19.23 12.71
C VAL A 111 7.02 18.76 11.77
N VAL A 112 6.82 17.43 11.68
CA VAL A 112 5.78 16.82 10.84
C VAL A 112 4.38 17.29 11.26
N PHE A 113 4.15 17.55 12.55
CA PHE A 113 2.87 18.06 13.06
C PHE A 113 2.71 19.58 12.98
N ALA A 114 3.81 20.33 13.10
CA ALA A 114 3.74 21.79 13.05
C ALA A 114 3.33 22.31 11.66
N THR A 115 3.78 21.65 10.58
CA THR A 115 3.50 22.12 9.21
C THR A 115 2.01 22.02 8.82
N THR A 116 1.24 21.15 9.49
CA THR A 116 -0.18 20.90 9.16
C THR A 116 -1.12 21.93 9.79
N THR A 117 -0.65 22.77 10.71
CA THR A 117 -1.53 23.66 11.51
C THR A 117 -1.63 25.09 10.94
N THR A 118 -0.93 25.44 9.87
CA THR A 118 -0.81 26.85 9.44
C THR A 118 -1.22 27.08 7.98
N THR A 119 -2.51 26.96 7.66
CA THR A 119 -3.24 27.83 6.71
C THR A 119 -4.73 27.44 6.60
N VAL A 120 -5.55 27.89 7.55
CA VAL A 120 -6.97 28.18 7.28
C VAL A 120 -7.30 29.48 8.00
N ALA A 121 -6.80 30.59 7.48
CA ALA A 121 -7.26 31.92 7.85
C ALA A 121 -7.71 32.62 6.57
N GLY A 122 -9.04 32.75 6.42
CA GLY A 122 -9.67 33.71 5.51
C GLY A 122 -9.86 33.26 4.07
N VAL A 123 -10.81 32.36 3.81
CA VAL A 123 -11.63 32.48 2.60
C VAL A 123 -13.02 32.90 3.07
N THR A 124 -13.27 34.20 2.98
CA THR A 124 -14.60 34.76 3.18
C THR A 124 -15.40 34.44 1.92
N ASP A 125 -16.42 33.59 2.06
CA ASP A 125 -17.41 33.35 1.02
C ASP A 125 -18.13 34.65 0.66
N ALA A 126 -18.02 35.05 -0.60
CA ALA A 126 -18.90 36.03 -1.22
C ALA A 126 -19.65 35.33 -2.37
N THR A 127 -20.74 34.67 -2.01
CA THR A 127 -21.71 34.14 -2.97
C THR A 127 -22.50 35.32 -3.56
N THR A 128 -22.15 35.73 -4.78
CA THR A 128 -23.02 36.57 -5.61
C THR A 128 -23.54 35.73 -6.76
N GLU A 129 -24.83 35.38 -6.68
CA GLU A 129 -25.58 34.79 -7.78
C GLU A 129 -25.78 35.85 -8.86
N ALA A 130 -25.26 35.59 -10.06
CA ALA A 130 -25.60 36.33 -11.28
C ALA A 130 -26.34 35.38 -12.22
N THR A 131 -27.66 35.35 -12.10
CA THR A 131 -28.58 34.71 -13.04
C THR A 131 -28.52 35.47 -14.36
N THR A 132 -27.83 34.91 -15.36
CA THR A 132 -27.90 35.40 -16.74
C THR A 132 -28.71 34.42 -17.57
N SER A 133 -29.96 34.80 -17.81
CA SER A 133 -30.84 34.25 -18.83
C SER A 133 -30.42 34.80 -20.20
N GLN A 134 -30.13 33.90 -21.15
CA GLN A 134 -30.24 34.02 -22.62
C GLN A 134 -29.42 32.86 -23.22
N GLY A 135 -29.83 32.15 -24.25
CA GLY A 135 -31.01 32.18 -25.09
C GLY A 135 -30.95 30.93 -25.96
N LYS A 136 -32.13 30.38 -26.29
CA LYS A 136 -32.30 29.37 -27.34
C LYS A 136 -31.64 29.87 -28.63
N HIS A 137 -30.69 29.14 -29.19
CA HIS A 137 -30.62 28.91 -30.64
C HIS A 137 -29.68 27.74 -30.97
N THR A 138 -30.12 26.92 -31.92
CA THR A 138 -29.33 25.97 -32.73
C THR A 138 -28.80 24.70 -32.04
N HIS A 139 -29.73 23.88 -31.54
CA HIS A 139 -29.60 22.42 -31.65
C HIS A 139 -29.73 22.03 -33.13
N LEU A 140 -28.69 21.44 -33.74
CA LEU A 140 -28.87 20.23 -34.58
C LEU A 140 -27.61 19.63 -35.24
N LEU A 141 -26.38 20.14 -35.03
CA LEU A 141 -25.19 19.60 -35.74
C LEU A 141 -23.99 19.22 -34.85
N ILE A 142 -24.11 19.23 -33.52
CA ILE A 142 -23.01 18.92 -32.58
C ILE A 142 -23.27 17.60 -31.79
N GLY A 143 -24.36 16.89 -32.08
CA GLY A 143 -24.73 15.65 -31.38
C GLY A 143 -23.96 14.39 -31.82
N VAL A 144 -23.32 14.41 -33.00
CA VAL A 144 -22.73 13.18 -33.59
C VAL A 144 -21.23 13.05 -33.28
N TYR A 145 -20.51 14.16 -33.09
CA TYR A 145 -19.08 14.13 -32.75
C TYR A 145 -18.78 13.83 -31.28
N SER A 146 -19.69 14.18 -30.36
CA SER A 146 -19.50 13.95 -28.91
C SER A 146 -19.75 12.49 -28.48
N MET A 147 -20.57 11.74 -29.22
CA MET A 147 -20.75 10.29 -29.01
C MET A 147 -19.62 9.45 -29.59
N LEU A 148 -18.92 9.93 -30.63
CA LEU A 148 -17.78 9.20 -31.20
C LEU A 148 -16.48 9.37 -30.38
N LEU A 149 -16.28 10.50 -29.70
CA LEU A 149 -15.10 10.72 -28.85
C LEU A 149 -15.17 10.01 -27.49
N THR A 150 -16.37 9.74 -26.98
CA THR A 150 -16.56 9.07 -25.68
C THR A 150 -16.36 7.55 -25.78
N THR A 151 -16.65 6.93 -26.93
CA THR A 151 -16.40 5.49 -27.14
C THR A 151 -14.92 5.14 -27.34
N VAL A 152 -14.10 6.06 -27.88
CA VAL A 152 -12.66 5.80 -28.08
C VAL A 152 -11.86 5.96 -26.77
N SER A 153 -12.32 6.78 -25.83
CA SER A 153 -11.64 7.00 -24.54
C SER A 153 -11.85 5.86 -23.53
N LEU A 154 -12.90 5.05 -23.68
CA LEU A 154 -13.20 3.94 -22.77
C LEU A 154 -12.47 2.63 -23.13
N LEU A 155 -11.90 2.51 -24.34
CA LEU A 155 -11.16 1.31 -24.76
C LEU A 155 -9.70 1.27 -24.25
N VAL A 156 -9.15 2.37 -23.74
CA VAL A 156 -7.74 2.43 -23.30
C VAL A 156 -7.56 2.13 -21.80
N LEU A 157 -8.64 2.03 -21.02
CA LEU A 157 -8.56 1.75 -19.57
C LEU A 157 -8.72 0.25 -19.19
N VAL A 158 -8.95 -0.64 -20.14
CA VAL A 158 -9.20 -2.08 -19.85
C VAL A 158 -7.92 -2.93 -19.82
N SER A 159 -6.76 -2.40 -20.22
CA SER A 159 -5.50 -3.17 -20.30
C SER A 159 -4.68 -3.21 -19.00
N GLY A 160 -5.12 -2.55 -17.92
CA GLY A 160 -4.30 -2.34 -16.71
C GLY A 160 -4.51 -3.30 -15.52
N VAL A 161 -5.41 -4.29 -15.58
CA VAL A 161 -5.65 -5.20 -14.44
C VAL A 161 -4.70 -6.41 -14.39
N ALA A 162 -3.74 -6.47 -15.33
CA ALA A 162 -2.81 -7.58 -15.48
C ALA A 162 -1.60 -7.48 -14.54
N SER A 163 -1.83 -7.46 -13.22
CA SER A 163 -0.98 -8.10 -12.19
C SER A 163 -1.32 -7.57 -10.79
N GLN A 164 -2.29 -8.19 -10.11
CA GLN A 164 -2.46 -7.99 -8.66
C GLN A 164 -1.50 -8.83 -7.82
N CYS A 165 -0.52 -9.46 -8.47
CA CYS A 165 0.50 -10.23 -7.80
C CYS A 165 1.54 -9.26 -7.21
N THR A 166 1.64 -9.26 -5.89
CA THR A 166 2.59 -8.40 -5.15
C THR A 166 3.97 -9.03 -5.01
N GLY A 167 4.09 -10.33 -5.31
CA GLY A 167 5.30 -11.14 -5.09
C GLY A 167 5.49 -11.58 -3.64
N ASN A 168 4.67 -11.09 -2.72
CA ASN A 168 4.73 -11.43 -1.31
C ASN A 168 3.34 -11.77 -0.78
N ASP A 169 3.29 -12.85 -0.02
CA ASP A 169 2.08 -13.22 0.70
C ASP A 169 1.95 -12.46 2.01
N HIS A 170 0.71 -12.32 2.46
CA HIS A 170 0.39 -11.95 3.82
C HIS A 170 0.91 -13.02 4.79
N PRO A 171 1.44 -12.66 5.97
CA PRO A 171 2.00 -13.63 6.93
C PRO A 171 1.03 -14.75 7.34
N SER A 172 -0.29 -14.49 7.26
CA SER A 172 -1.33 -15.46 7.60
C SER A 172 -1.70 -16.44 6.46
N CYS A 173 -1.09 -16.33 5.27
CA CYS A 173 -1.49 -17.13 4.12
C CYS A 173 -1.31 -18.64 4.31
N ALA A 174 -0.33 -19.07 5.11
CA ALA A 174 -0.17 -20.48 5.45
C ALA A 174 -1.43 -21.04 6.16
N SER A 175 -1.96 -20.29 7.14
CA SER A 175 -3.19 -20.66 7.85
C SER A 175 -4.42 -20.57 6.93
N TRP A 176 -4.55 -19.48 6.17
CA TRP A 176 -5.67 -19.30 5.25
C TRP A 176 -5.72 -20.36 4.16
N LYS A 177 -4.57 -20.74 3.60
CA LYS A 177 -4.46 -21.83 2.61
C LYS A 177 -4.98 -23.15 3.19
N ASN A 178 -4.61 -23.50 4.42
CA ASN A 178 -5.11 -24.70 5.10
C ASN A 178 -6.63 -24.67 5.33
N ASN A 179 -7.22 -23.48 5.48
CA ASN A 179 -8.66 -23.27 5.58
C ASN A 179 -9.37 -23.13 4.22
N GLY A 180 -8.70 -23.46 3.11
CA GLY A 180 -9.30 -23.46 1.77
C GLY A 180 -9.37 -22.08 1.09
N TYR A 181 -8.69 -21.06 1.60
CA TYR A 181 -8.75 -19.69 1.06
C TYR A 181 -8.42 -19.60 -0.43
N CYS A 182 -7.46 -20.40 -0.91
CA CYS A 182 -7.04 -20.43 -2.32
C CYS A 182 -8.15 -20.89 -3.29
N SER A 183 -9.13 -21.65 -2.79
CA SER A 183 -10.23 -22.22 -3.56
C SER A 183 -11.55 -21.50 -3.32
N ASN A 184 -11.77 -21.01 -2.10
CA ASN A 184 -13.05 -20.47 -1.66
C ASN A 184 -13.17 -18.94 -1.82
N SER A 185 -12.09 -18.25 -2.18
CA SER A 185 -12.06 -16.79 -2.33
C SER A 185 -11.94 -16.36 -3.79
N ASP A 186 -12.38 -15.13 -4.07
CA ASP A 186 -12.19 -14.51 -5.37
C ASP A 186 -10.70 -14.50 -5.79
N LYS A 187 -10.43 -14.86 -7.04
CA LYS A 187 -9.05 -15.04 -7.54
C LYS A 187 -8.24 -13.74 -7.50
N GLN A 188 -8.86 -12.57 -7.66
CA GLN A 188 -8.15 -11.30 -7.57
C GLN A 188 -7.73 -11.01 -6.12
N THR A 189 -8.61 -11.30 -5.17
CA THR A 189 -8.32 -11.20 -3.73
C THR A 189 -7.23 -12.19 -3.31
N VAL A 190 -7.28 -13.43 -3.79
CA VAL A 190 -6.23 -14.43 -3.53
C VAL A 190 -4.90 -13.95 -4.11
N LYS A 191 -4.84 -13.44 -5.35
CA LYS A 191 -3.61 -12.92 -5.95
C LYS A 191 -2.98 -11.80 -5.13
N LYS A 192 -3.81 -10.91 -4.58
CA LYS A 192 -3.37 -9.75 -3.79
C LYS A 192 -2.75 -10.13 -2.45
N TYR A 193 -3.34 -11.10 -1.75
CA TYR A 193 -2.94 -11.43 -0.39
C TYR A 193 -2.13 -12.71 -0.27
N CYS A 194 -2.47 -13.76 -1.02
CA CYS A 194 -1.86 -15.09 -0.92
C CYS A 194 -1.48 -15.66 -2.28
N GLY A 195 -1.14 -14.78 -3.23
CA GLY A 195 -0.93 -15.16 -4.60
C GLY A 195 0.17 -16.21 -4.77
N VAL A 196 1.27 -16.09 -4.01
CA VAL A 196 2.42 -16.98 -4.09
C VAL A 196 2.10 -18.33 -3.44
N SER A 197 1.59 -18.31 -2.21
CA SER A 197 1.21 -19.52 -1.45
C SER A 197 0.15 -20.35 -2.17
N CYS A 198 -0.76 -19.68 -2.88
CA CYS A 198 -1.82 -20.31 -3.66
C CYS A 198 -1.40 -20.65 -5.10
N GLY A 199 -0.14 -20.39 -5.48
CA GLY A 199 0.41 -20.72 -6.80
C GLY A 199 -0.19 -19.92 -7.96
N LEU A 200 -0.85 -18.79 -7.68
CA LEU A 200 -1.40 -17.88 -8.69
C LEU A 200 -0.39 -16.80 -9.11
N CYS A 201 0.59 -16.54 -8.25
CA CYS A 201 1.64 -15.57 -8.44
C CYS A 201 3.00 -16.22 -8.21
N ASN A 202 4.00 -15.72 -8.90
CA ASN A 202 5.40 -15.97 -8.60
C ASN A 202 5.86 -14.97 -7.52
N THR A 203 6.97 -15.26 -6.84
CA THR A 203 7.58 -14.41 -5.80
C THR A 203 8.05 -13.03 -6.30
N ASP A 204 8.00 -12.83 -7.61
CA ASP A 204 8.35 -11.58 -8.30
C ASP A 204 7.14 -10.69 -8.61
N GLY A 205 5.93 -11.11 -8.22
CA GLY A 205 4.72 -10.37 -8.56
C GLY A 205 4.22 -10.58 -9.98
N SER A 206 4.76 -11.54 -10.72
CA SER A 206 4.15 -12.02 -11.96
C SER A 206 3.10 -13.09 -11.71
N GLN A 207 2.22 -13.30 -12.68
CA GLN A 207 1.19 -14.33 -12.62
C GLN A 207 1.72 -15.65 -13.17
N THR A 208 1.35 -16.76 -12.53
CA THR A 208 1.57 -18.11 -13.07
C THR A 208 0.50 -18.41 -14.13
N ALA A 209 0.68 -19.51 -14.87
CA ALA A 209 -0.36 -20.03 -15.75
C ALA A 209 -1.68 -20.31 -14.99
N ALA A 210 -1.60 -20.80 -13.75
CA ALA A 210 -2.76 -20.99 -12.87
C ALA A 210 -3.42 -19.67 -12.44
N GLY A 211 -2.63 -18.59 -12.36
CA GLY A 211 -3.12 -17.23 -12.19
C GLY A 211 -3.81 -16.66 -13.43
N GLY A 212 -3.87 -17.36 -14.56
CA GLY A 212 -4.40 -16.85 -15.82
C GLY A 212 -3.39 -16.01 -16.62
N GLY A 213 -2.10 -16.03 -16.22
CA GLY A 213 -1.02 -15.45 -17.02
C GLY A 213 -0.67 -16.38 -18.17
N SER A 214 -1.23 -16.14 -19.35
CA SER A 214 -0.72 -16.73 -20.59
C SER A 214 0.40 -15.84 -21.09
N THR A 215 1.63 -16.36 -21.10
CA THR A 215 2.86 -15.60 -21.41
C THR A 215 3.13 -14.44 -20.45
N LEU A 216 4.29 -14.49 -19.83
CA LEU A 216 4.81 -13.41 -19.00
C LEU A 216 5.05 -12.21 -19.92
N THR A 217 4.03 -11.36 -20.14
CA THR A 217 4.11 -10.22 -21.05
C THR A 217 5.40 -9.46 -20.76
N ASP A 218 6.13 -9.11 -21.82
CA ASP A 218 7.30 -8.26 -21.71
C ASP A 218 6.93 -7.02 -20.92
N CYS A 219 7.44 -6.93 -19.70
CA CYS A 219 7.22 -5.77 -18.89
C CYS A 219 8.20 -4.68 -19.33
N VAL A 220 7.72 -3.45 -19.36
CA VAL A 220 8.51 -2.26 -19.65
C VAL A 220 8.88 -1.56 -18.34
N ASP A 221 10.01 -0.87 -18.34
CA ASP A 221 10.34 -0.01 -17.20
C ASP A 221 9.34 1.16 -17.15
N ALA A 222 8.66 1.32 -16.02
CA ALA A 222 7.78 2.45 -15.80
C ALA A 222 8.57 3.77 -15.67
N ASN A 223 9.85 3.69 -15.28
CA ASN A 223 10.73 4.83 -15.16
C ASN A 223 11.86 4.79 -16.21
N ALA A 224 12.03 5.85 -16.99
CA ALA A 224 13.11 5.93 -17.99
C ALA A 224 14.53 5.91 -17.38
N ASN A 225 14.67 6.22 -16.09
CA ASN A 225 15.97 6.25 -15.40
C ASN A 225 16.45 4.89 -14.90
N CYS A 226 15.72 3.80 -15.16
CA CYS A 226 16.05 2.49 -14.60
C CYS A 226 17.47 2.02 -14.95
N ALA A 227 17.91 2.19 -16.19
CA ALA A 227 19.28 1.89 -16.58
C ALA A 227 20.32 2.68 -15.76
N ASN A 228 20.07 3.98 -15.53
CA ASN A 228 20.96 4.82 -14.73
C ASN A 228 20.93 4.44 -13.25
N TRP A 229 19.76 4.16 -12.67
CA TRP A 229 19.64 3.74 -11.27
C TRP A 229 20.34 2.42 -10.97
N VAL A 230 20.32 1.49 -11.93
CA VAL A 230 21.11 0.26 -11.83
C VAL A 230 22.60 0.55 -11.94
N ALA A 231 23.02 1.37 -12.91
CA ALA A 231 24.43 1.69 -13.10
C ALA A 231 25.06 2.45 -11.92
N THR A 232 24.35 3.44 -11.36
CA THR A 232 24.91 4.33 -10.32
C THR A 232 24.75 3.77 -8.91
N ASN A 233 23.59 3.17 -8.61
CA ASN A 233 23.21 2.85 -7.23
C ASN A 233 22.88 1.37 -7.03
N ASN A 234 23.05 0.54 -8.07
CA ASN A 234 22.71 -0.87 -8.03
C ASN A 234 21.26 -1.13 -7.55
N PHE A 235 20.32 -0.27 -7.97
CA PHE A 235 18.94 -0.22 -7.47
C PHE A 235 18.26 -1.60 -7.38
N CYS A 236 18.49 -2.48 -8.36
CA CYS A 236 17.88 -3.80 -8.38
C CYS A 236 18.45 -4.78 -7.35
N ALA A 237 19.71 -4.61 -6.93
CA ALA A 237 20.34 -5.45 -5.91
C ALA A 237 20.18 -4.91 -4.49
N ARG A 238 19.78 -3.64 -4.34
CA ARG A 238 19.60 -2.98 -3.03
C ARG A 238 18.55 -3.68 -2.17
N THR A 239 18.88 -4.01 -0.92
CA THR A 239 17.98 -4.73 0.00
C THR A 239 17.00 -3.83 0.74
N ASP A 240 17.22 -2.52 0.74
CA ASP A 240 16.32 -1.52 1.34
C ASP A 240 15.08 -1.22 0.49
N TYR A 241 15.06 -1.69 -0.76
CA TYR A 241 13.86 -1.69 -1.60
C TYR A 241 13.30 -3.11 -1.73
N SER A 242 12.00 -3.25 -1.52
CA SER A 242 11.33 -4.52 -1.79
C SER A 242 11.41 -4.87 -3.29
N ASN A 243 11.41 -6.17 -3.61
CA ASN A 243 11.37 -6.63 -5.00
C ASN A 243 10.15 -6.08 -5.75
N SER A 244 9.01 -5.95 -5.07
CA SER A 244 7.81 -5.32 -5.62
C SER A 244 8.03 -3.86 -6.02
N MET A 245 8.72 -3.06 -5.20
CA MET A 245 9.04 -1.66 -5.51
C MET A 245 10.00 -1.58 -6.71
N LYS A 246 11.01 -2.44 -6.75
CA LYS A 246 11.97 -2.49 -7.87
C LYS A 246 11.29 -2.80 -9.19
N LEU A 247 10.42 -3.81 -9.20
CA LEU A 247 9.70 -4.23 -10.39
C LEU A 247 8.57 -3.26 -10.76
N LEU A 248 7.99 -2.53 -9.79
CA LEU A 248 7.04 -1.46 -10.08
C LEU A 248 7.64 -0.34 -10.92
N TYR A 249 8.87 0.09 -10.61
CA TYR A 249 9.53 1.17 -11.35
C TYR A 249 10.34 0.67 -12.56
N CYS A 250 11.04 -0.44 -12.38
CA CYS A 250 12.07 -0.92 -13.29
C CYS A 250 11.87 -2.39 -13.63
N CYS A 251 10.66 -2.76 -14.07
CA CYS A 251 10.34 -4.15 -14.30
C CYS A 251 11.32 -4.84 -15.27
N LYS A 252 11.58 -4.23 -16.44
CA LYS A 252 12.44 -4.80 -17.47
C LYS A 252 13.89 -4.88 -17.00
N THR A 253 14.39 -3.77 -16.45
CA THR A 253 15.79 -3.63 -16.07
C THR A 253 16.12 -4.42 -14.81
N CYS A 254 15.26 -4.40 -13.80
CA CYS A 254 15.48 -5.13 -12.55
C CYS A 254 15.14 -6.60 -12.63
N ARG A 255 14.40 -7.03 -13.65
CA ARG A 255 14.03 -8.43 -13.85
C ARG A 255 15.23 -9.34 -13.59
N PRO A 256 16.28 -9.33 -14.42
CA PRO A 256 17.29 -10.39 -14.40
C PRO A 256 18.03 -10.48 -13.06
N VAL A 257 18.28 -9.34 -12.41
CA VAL A 257 18.98 -9.25 -11.12
C VAL A 257 18.11 -9.79 -9.98
N VAL A 258 16.83 -9.42 -9.94
CA VAL A 258 15.89 -9.89 -8.92
C VAL A 258 15.69 -11.41 -9.02
N PHE A 259 15.68 -11.98 -10.23
CA PHE A 259 15.55 -13.44 -10.42
C PHE A 259 16.85 -14.22 -10.20
N ALA A 260 18.00 -13.69 -10.63
CA ALA A 260 19.28 -14.39 -10.52
C ALA A 260 19.68 -14.69 -9.07
N THR A 261 19.24 -13.85 -8.13
CA THR A 261 19.60 -13.98 -6.70
C THR A 261 18.93 -15.19 -6.02
N THR A 262 17.95 -15.83 -6.65
CA THR A 262 17.22 -16.99 -6.07
C THR A 262 17.82 -18.33 -6.46
N THR A 263 18.76 -18.36 -7.41
CA THR A 263 19.48 -19.59 -7.79
C THR A 263 20.72 -19.74 -6.91
N THR A 264 20.57 -19.66 -5.59
CA THR A 264 21.62 -20.14 -4.69
C THR A 264 21.50 -21.65 -4.65
N THR A 265 22.45 -22.29 -5.32
CA THR A 265 22.76 -23.71 -5.30
C THR A 265 22.50 -24.30 -3.91
N VAL A 266 21.45 -25.11 -3.78
CA VAL A 266 21.38 -26.10 -2.71
C VAL A 266 22.48 -27.10 -3.03
N ALA A 267 23.69 -26.83 -2.53
CA ALA A 267 24.75 -27.82 -2.50
C ALA A 267 24.19 -29.00 -1.70
N GLY A 268 24.14 -30.18 -2.34
CA GLY A 268 23.57 -31.38 -1.75
C GLY A 268 24.13 -31.63 -0.35
N VAL A 269 23.24 -31.63 0.63
CA VAL A 269 23.48 -32.31 1.89
C VAL A 269 23.41 -33.80 1.56
N THR A 270 24.58 -34.39 1.28
CA THR A 270 24.71 -35.84 1.25
C THR A 270 24.65 -36.30 2.70
N ASP A 271 23.48 -36.78 3.13
CA ASP A 271 23.33 -37.49 4.40
C ASP A 271 24.12 -38.80 4.32
N ALA A 272 25.35 -38.77 4.82
CA ALA A 272 26.12 -39.97 5.12
C ALA A 272 25.49 -40.64 6.36
N THR A 273 24.63 -41.62 6.11
CA THR A 273 24.12 -42.51 7.17
C THR A 273 25.21 -43.51 7.52
N THR A 274 25.89 -43.31 8.65
CA THR A 274 26.81 -44.30 9.22
C THR A 274 25.99 -45.32 10.02
N GLU A 275 25.83 -46.53 9.48
CA GLU A 275 25.37 -47.70 10.22
C GLU A 275 26.45 -48.11 11.23
N ALA A 276 26.09 -48.08 12.52
CA ALA A 276 26.92 -48.64 13.59
C ALA A 276 26.53 -50.11 13.80
N THR A 277 27.38 -51.02 13.34
CA THR A 277 27.30 -52.45 13.67
C THR A 277 27.87 -52.68 15.06
N THR A 278 27.02 -53.10 16.01
CA THR A 278 27.43 -53.61 17.32
C THR A 278 27.74 -55.10 17.24
N SER A 279 28.92 -55.49 17.73
CA SER A 279 29.30 -56.86 18.09
C SER A 279 29.12 -57.08 19.59
#